data_AF-A0A7J6QQW0-F1
#
_entry.id   AF-A0A7J6QQW0-F1
#
_cell.length_a   1.000
_cell.length_b   1.000
_cell.length_c   1.000
_cell.angle_alpha   90.00
_cell.angle_beta   90.00
_cell.angle_gamma   90.00
#
_symmetry.space_group_name_H-M   'P 1'
#
loop_
_entity.id
_entity.type
_entity.pdbx_description
1 polymer ?
#
loop_
_entity_poly.entity_id
_entity_poly.type
_entity_poly.pdbx_seq_one_letter_code
_entity_poly.pdbx_strand_id
1 'polypeptide(L)'
;RNIKVVCSGGAACKCDPTRIRITTLNNTKEDELCKAVKQRVKAKEGGEQDLKKIYAIYSTEKPTRGLLPLKDFQEENPGEFQTLEKFRVRILPVIAPLPAIYGNAIAAHVLTELAGQPMSPAAMEAVGPKQYRKMQEKIRKSVGPECPHRLLDDYVSLKEANRIYADVCGGKSAVSGQVGGMVLMWWKWDEGTAPLDRPVLGNMLVMTGKEADRHLKEGGSDAKNAALYGEEKCKAIEKLLQAASSSTPSLSVKRV
;
A
#
# COMPACT_ATOMS: atom_id res chain seq x y z
N ARG A 1 0.40 -21.67 17.92
CA ARG A 1 0.30 -22.89 17.08
C ARG A 1 1.10 -22.80 15.75
N ASN A 2 1.80 -21.69 15.44
CA ASN A 2 2.57 -21.52 14.19
C ASN A 2 1.84 -21.92 12.90
N ILE A 3 0.53 -21.69 12.86
CA ILE A 3 -0.29 -21.93 11.68
C ILE A 3 -0.32 -20.62 10.90
N LYS A 4 0.05 -20.65 9.62
CA LYS A 4 -0.13 -19.49 8.73
C LYS A 4 -1.63 -19.29 8.51
N VAL A 5 -2.09 -18.04 8.64
CA VAL A 5 -3.51 -17.70 8.51
C VAL A 5 -3.68 -16.57 7.49
N VAL A 6 -4.72 -16.72 6.67
CA VAL A 6 -5.24 -15.68 5.79
C VAL A 6 -6.66 -15.33 6.21
N CYS A 7 -6.96 -14.03 6.25
CA CYS A 7 -8.26 -13.49 6.63
C CYS A 7 -9.06 -13.07 5.39
N SER A 8 -10.38 -13.18 5.49
CA SER A 8 -11.31 -12.54 4.56
C SER A 8 -11.88 -11.26 5.17
N GLY A 9 -11.84 -10.18 4.41
CA GLY A 9 -12.55 -8.93 4.70
C GLY A 9 -14.04 -9.01 4.37
N GLY A 10 -14.70 -7.86 4.46
CA GLY A 10 -16.13 -7.73 4.19
C GLY A 10 -16.41 -7.50 2.70
N ALA A 11 -17.09 -8.46 2.06
CA ALA A 11 -17.54 -8.35 0.67
C ALA A 11 -18.90 -7.61 0.52
N ALA A 12 -19.59 -7.31 1.61
CA ALA A 12 -20.89 -6.67 1.56
C ALA A 12 -20.81 -5.20 1.17
N CYS A 13 -21.88 -4.70 0.55
CA CYS A 13 -22.07 -3.31 0.12
C CYS A 13 -21.04 -2.78 -0.89
N LYS A 14 -20.43 -3.70 -1.63
CA LYS A 14 -19.40 -3.46 -2.66
C LYS A 14 -19.81 -4.18 -3.94
N CYS A 15 -19.40 -3.69 -5.10
CA CYS A 15 -19.73 -4.31 -6.39
C CYS A 15 -18.58 -4.41 -7.39
N ASP A 16 -17.44 -3.77 -7.15
CA ASP A 16 -16.32 -3.70 -8.08
C ASP A 16 -15.28 -4.80 -7.79
N PRO A 17 -15.24 -5.90 -8.56
CA PRO A 17 -14.27 -6.97 -8.33
C PRO A 17 -12.83 -6.55 -8.65
N THR A 18 -12.61 -5.49 -9.42
CA THR A 18 -11.26 -5.00 -9.78
C THR A 18 -10.55 -4.31 -8.61
N ARG A 19 -11.31 -3.96 -7.56
CA ARG A 19 -10.79 -3.34 -6.33
C ARG A 19 -10.45 -4.36 -5.24
N ILE A 20 -10.60 -5.66 -5.50
CA ILE A 20 -10.16 -6.71 -4.59
C ILE A 20 -8.64 -6.74 -4.54
N ARG A 21 -8.08 -6.83 -3.33
CA ARG A 21 -6.65 -6.79 -3.05
C ARG A 21 -6.28 -7.80 -1.98
N ILE A 22 -5.03 -8.25 -2.04
CA ILE A 22 -4.39 -9.08 -1.03
C ILE A 22 -3.27 -8.28 -0.39
N THR A 23 -3.33 -8.06 0.91
CA THR A 23 -2.28 -7.34 1.66
C THR A 23 -2.21 -7.83 3.10
N THR A 24 -1.20 -7.44 3.86
CA THR A 24 -1.15 -7.73 5.30
C THR A 24 -2.28 -7.03 6.03
N LEU A 25 -2.90 -7.66 7.03
CA LEU A 25 -4.02 -7.13 7.81
C LEU A 25 -3.74 -5.72 8.38
N ASN A 26 -2.49 -5.40 8.69
CA ASN A 26 -2.12 -4.05 9.14
C ASN A 26 -2.43 -2.95 8.10
N ASN A 27 -2.32 -3.30 6.81
CA ASN A 27 -2.34 -2.39 5.66
C ASN A 27 -3.71 -2.28 4.97
N THR A 28 -4.73 -3.03 5.43
CA THR A 28 -6.09 -2.97 4.89
C THR A 28 -6.71 -1.58 5.09
N LYS A 29 -7.54 -1.14 4.15
CA LYS A 29 -8.25 0.15 4.15
C LYS A 29 -9.70 -0.05 3.74
N GLU A 30 -10.58 0.90 4.06
CA GLU A 30 -11.98 0.92 3.59
C GLU A 30 -12.76 -0.39 3.90
N ASP A 31 -12.36 -1.11 4.95
CA ASP A 31 -12.97 -2.37 5.38
C ASP A 31 -13.13 -2.43 6.90
N GLU A 32 -14.37 -2.28 7.37
CA GLU A 32 -14.69 -2.24 8.80
C GLU A 32 -14.51 -3.61 9.48
N LEU A 33 -14.65 -4.72 8.74
CA LEU A 33 -14.40 -6.05 9.30
C LEU A 33 -12.92 -6.25 9.57
N CYS A 34 -12.05 -5.93 8.61
CA CYS A 34 -10.59 -5.98 8.79
C CYS A 34 -10.15 -5.06 9.94
N LYS A 35 -10.75 -3.87 10.06
CA LYS A 35 -10.49 -2.92 11.15
C LYS A 35 -10.87 -3.49 12.52
N ALA A 36 -12.05 -4.10 12.64
CA ALA A 36 -12.50 -4.73 13.88
C ALA A 36 -11.62 -5.93 14.26
N VAL A 37 -11.26 -6.78 13.30
CA VAL A 37 -10.33 -7.90 13.52
C VAL A 37 -8.98 -7.38 13.98
N LYS A 38 -8.43 -6.36 13.30
CA LYS A 38 -7.17 -5.71 13.68
C LYS A 38 -7.20 -5.18 15.11
N GLN A 39 -8.25 -4.47 15.51
CA GLN A 39 -8.40 -3.96 16.88
C GLN A 39 -8.44 -5.09 17.92
N ARG A 40 -9.18 -6.17 17.63
CA ARG A 40 -9.28 -7.34 18.53
C ARG A 40 -7.96 -8.10 18.65
N VAL A 41 -7.24 -8.29 17.55
CA VAL A 41 -5.92 -8.93 17.56
C VAL A 41 -4.93 -8.07 18.36
N LYS A 42 -4.90 -6.75 18.16
CA LYS A 42 -4.07 -5.84 18.97
C LYS A 42 -4.39 -5.94 20.47
N ALA A 43 -5.67 -5.99 20.81
CA ALA A 43 -6.11 -6.07 22.21
C ALA A 43 -5.80 -7.41 22.89
N LYS A 44 -5.84 -8.52 22.14
CA LYS A 44 -5.62 -9.87 22.69
C LYS A 44 -4.16 -10.34 22.67
N GLU A 45 -3.39 -9.97 21.65
CA GLU A 45 -2.05 -10.54 21.41
C GLU A 45 -0.88 -9.54 21.54
N GLY A 46 -1.12 -8.32 22.02
CA GLY A 46 -0.06 -7.42 22.52
C GLY A 46 0.98 -6.92 21.50
N GLY A 47 0.93 -7.31 20.22
CA GLY A 47 1.97 -7.00 19.25
C GLY A 47 1.47 -6.58 17.86
N GLU A 48 1.98 -5.45 17.37
CA GLU A 48 1.81 -5.01 15.98
C GLU A 48 2.57 -5.90 14.97
N GLN A 49 3.49 -6.74 15.47
CA GLN A 49 4.31 -7.64 14.65
C GLN A 49 3.49 -8.78 14.02
N ASP A 50 2.48 -9.31 14.71
CA ASP A 50 1.70 -10.44 14.20
C ASP A 50 0.70 -10.01 13.12
N LEU A 51 0.25 -8.76 13.14
CA LEU A 51 -0.56 -8.17 12.06
C LEU A 51 0.17 -8.07 10.71
N LYS A 52 1.51 -8.08 10.73
CA LYS A 52 2.32 -8.09 9.50
C LYS A 52 2.42 -9.48 8.89
N LYS A 53 2.15 -10.53 9.67
CA LYS A 53 2.23 -11.94 9.23
C LYS A 53 0.89 -12.47 8.72
N ILE A 54 -0.21 -11.80 9.06
CA ILE A 54 -1.56 -12.19 8.65
C ILE A 54 -1.90 -11.45 7.35
N TYR A 55 -2.15 -12.20 6.28
CA TYR A 55 -2.68 -11.64 5.03
C TYR A 55 -4.20 -11.51 5.11
N ALA A 56 -4.76 -10.54 4.39
CA ALA A 56 -6.18 -10.30 4.28
C ALA A 56 -6.56 -10.01 2.82
N ILE A 57 -7.62 -10.67 2.36
CA ILE A 57 -8.28 -10.37 1.09
C ILE A 57 -9.41 -9.39 1.41
N TYR A 58 -9.38 -8.21 0.81
CA TYR A 58 -10.37 -7.16 1.03
C TYR A 58 -10.57 -6.36 -0.25
N SER A 59 -11.52 -5.43 -0.27
CA SER A 59 -11.69 -4.48 -1.39
C SER A 59 -11.47 -3.06 -0.90
N THR A 60 -10.77 -2.26 -1.71
CA THR A 60 -10.57 -0.82 -1.48
C THR A 60 -11.79 0.03 -1.87
N GLU A 61 -12.84 -0.60 -2.41
CA GLU A 61 -14.11 0.07 -2.66
C GLU A 61 -14.74 0.53 -1.34
N LYS A 62 -15.10 1.82 -1.29
CA LYS A 62 -15.88 2.37 -0.19
C LYS A 62 -17.28 1.77 -0.24
N PRO A 63 -17.78 1.18 0.87
CA PRO A 63 -19.15 0.68 0.92
C PRO A 63 -20.15 1.78 0.54
N THR A 64 -20.98 1.55 -0.47
CA THR A 64 -21.95 2.53 -0.96
C THR A 64 -23.35 2.33 -0.40
N ARG A 65 -23.60 1.17 0.21
CA ARG A 65 -24.89 0.77 0.78
C ARG A 65 -24.74 0.45 2.26
N GLY A 66 -25.82 0.65 3.00
CA GLY A 66 -25.92 0.27 4.41
C GLY A 66 -26.72 -1.01 4.60
N LEU A 67 -27.16 -1.19 5.84
CA LEU A 67 -28.17 -2.20 6.18
C LEU A 67 -29.46 -1.91 5.40
N LEU A 68 -30.02 -2.95 4.77
CA LEU A 68 -31.36 -2.82 4.19
C LEU A 68 -32.38 -2.54 5.31
N PRO A 69 -33.42 -1.75 5.02
CA PRO A 69 -34.53 -1.59 5.95
C PRO A 69 -35.20 -2.95 6.19
N LEU A 70 -35.83 -3.08 7.36
CA LEU A 70 -36.72 -4.22 7.60
C LEU A 70 -37.91 -4.11 6.66
N LYS A 71 -38.49 -5.25 6.30
CA LYS A 71 -39.81 -5.26 5.66
C LYS A 71 -40.87 -5.00 6.72
N ASP A 72 -42.00 -4.44 6.34
CA ASP A 72 -43.08 -4.03 7.25
C ASP A 72 -43.48 -5.14 8.25
N PHE A 73 -43.61 -6.38 7.79
CA PHE A 73 -43.95 -7.53 8.65
C PHE A 73 -42.84 -7.97 9.62
N GLN A 74 -41.60 -7.49 9.43
CA GLN A 74 -40.46 -7.81 10.29
C GLN A 74 -40.28 -6.77 11.41
N GLU A 75 -40.99 -5.64 11.36
CA GLU A 75 -40.84 -4.56 12.34
C GLU A 75 -41.50 -4.89 13.68
N GLU A 76 -42.62 -5.62 13.66
CA GLU A 76 -43.38 -5.97 14.87
C GLU A 76 -42.61 -6.91 15.80
N ASN A 77 -41.95 -7.94 15.24
CA ASN A 77 -41.12 -8.85 16.03
C ASN A 77 -39.83 -9.27 15.29
N PRO A 78 -38.82 -8.39 15.24
CA PRO A 78 -37.59 -8.65 14.48
C PRO A 78 -36.84 -9.91 14.96
N GLY A 79 -36.96 -10.23 16.25
CA GLY A 79 -36.28 -11.38 16.87
C GLY A 79 -36.62 -12.72 16.23
N GLU A 80 -37.86 -12.88 15.76
CA GLU A 80 -38.34 -14.11 15.12
C GLU A 80 -37.73 -14.35 13.74
N PHE A 81 -37.21 -13.30 13.10
CA PHE A 81 -36.60 -13.36 11.77
C PHE A 81 -35.07 -13.49 11.83
N GLN A 82 -34.50 -13.74 13.02
CA GLN A 82 -33.08 -14.05 13.17
C GLN A 82 -32.82 -15.48 12.73
N THR A 83 -31.89 -15.67 11.79
CA THR A 83 -31.47 -17.01 11.35
C THR A 83 -30.64 -17.76 12.39
N LEU A 84 -29.93 -17.03 13.25
CA LEU A 84 -29.08 -17.57 14.31
C LEU A 84 -29.15 -16.65 15.53
N GLU A 85 -28.97 -17.23 16.70
CA GLU A 85 -28.87 -16.48 17.96
C GLU A 85 -27.74 -15.45 17.85
N LYS A 86 -28.07 -14.16 18.08
CA LYS A 86 -27.16 -12.97 17.94
C LYS A 86 -26.89 -12.50 16.51
N PHE A 87 -27.52 -13.07 15.47
CA PHE A 87 -27.46 -12.48 14.14
C PHE A 87 -28.38 -11.26 14.05
N ARG A 88 -27.91 -10.24 13.32
CA ARG A 88 -28.78 -9.10 12.98
C ARG A 88 -29.82 -9.52 11.95
N VAL A 89 -31.04 -9.02 12.10
CA VAL A 89 -32.15 -9.23 11.15
C VAL A 89 -31.90 -8.46 9.85
N ARG A 90 -31.32 -7.26 9.96
CA ARG A 90 -31.02 -6.42 8.79
C ARG A 90 -29.86 -6.97 7.98
N ILE A 91 -30.10 -7.15 6.69
CA ILE A 91 -29.14 -7.74 5.75
C ILE A 91 -28.22 -6.65 5.20
N LEU A 92 -26.91 -6.89 5.19
CA LEU A 92 -26.02 -6.12 4.32
C LEU A 92 -26.09 -6.75 2.93
N PRO A 93 -26.45 -5.99 1.88
CA PRO A 93 -26.55 -6.54 0.53
C PRO A 93 -25.16 -6.98 0.04
N VAL A 94 -25.11 -8.12 -0.64
CA VAL A 94 -23.89 -8.67 -1.24
C VAL A 94 -24.22 -9.06 -2.66
N ILE A 95 -23.39 -8.66 -3.62
CA ILE A 95 -23.49 -9.23 -4.98
C ILE A 95 -22.88 -10.63 -4.95
N ALA A 96 -23.66 -11.63 -5.37
CA ALA A 96 -23.30 -13.05 -5.22
C ALA A 96 -21.90 -13.44 -5.76
N PRO A 97 -21.39 -12.88 -6.88
CA PRO A 97 -20.07 -13.23 -7.38
C PRO A 97 -18.91 -12.80 -6.48
N LEU A 98 -19.08 -11.74 -5.66
CA LEU A 98 -17.96 -11.13 -4.96
C LEU A 98 -17.38 -12.03 -3.85
N PRO A 99 -18.18 -12.69 -2.99
CA PRO A 99 -17.66 -13.72 -2.08
C PRO A 99 -16.95 -14.88 -2.78
N ALA A 100 -17.43 -15.32 -3.95
CA ALA A 100 -16.76 -16.36 -4.73
C ALA A 100 -15.39 -15.91 -5.22
N ILE A 101 -15.26 -14.66 -5.70
CA ILE A 101 -13.97 -14.09 -6.09
C ILE A 101 -13.03 -13.95 -4.88
N TYR A 102 -13.54 -13.55 -3.71
CA TYR A 102 -12.75 -13.54 -2.47
C TYR A 102 -12.23 -14.93 -2.14
N GLY A 103 -13.08 -15.96 -2.22
CA GLY A 103 -12.70 -17.35 -1.98
C GLY A 103 -11.62 -17.83 -2.96
N ASN A 104 -11.76 -17.55 -4.25
CA ASN A 104 -10.76 -17.89 -5.26
C ASN A 104 -9.43 -17.15 -5.03
N ALA A 105 -9.47 -15.87 -4.62
CA ALA A 105 -8.28 -15.11 -4.28
C ALA A 105 -7.56 -15.67 -3.04
N ILE A 106 -8.32 -16.09 -2.02
CA ILE A 106 -7.78 -16.79 -0.84
C ILE A 106 -7.11 -18.11 -1.26
N ALA A 107 -7.79 -18.93 -2.06
CA ALA A 107 -7.27 -20.20 -2.52
C ALA A 107 -5.97 -20.02 -3.32
N ALA A 108 -5.94 -19.07 -4.25
CA ALA A 108 -4.75 -18.74 -5.04
C ALA A 108 -3.57 -18.31 -4.14
N HIS A 109 -3.83 -17.44 -3.15
CA HIS A 109 -2.80 -17.01 -2.20
C HIS A 109 -2.22 -18.18 -1.39
N VAL A 110 -3.09 -19.05 -0.87
CA VAL A 110 -2.66 -20.22 -0.08
C VAL A 110 -1.86 -21.20 -0.94
N LEU A 111 -2.35 -21.53 -2.14
CA LEU A 111 -1.68 -22.48 -3.03
C LEU A 111 -0.31 -21.97 -3.49
N THR A 112 -0.19 -20.68 -3.82
CA THR A 112 1.09 -20.07 -4.23
C THR A 112 2.11 -20.03 -3.09
N GLU A 113 1.67 -19.73 -1.86
CA GLU A 113 2.51 -19.83 -0.66
C GLU A 113 2.99 -21.27 -0.40
N LEU A 114 2.10 -22.25 -0.51
CA LEU A 114 2.44 -23.67 -0.31
C LEU A 114 3.37 -24.21 -1.40
N ALA A 115 3.23 -23.73 -2.63
CA ALA A 115 4.10 -24.09 -3.75
C ALA A 115 5.48 -23.40 -3.72
N GLY A 116 5.76 -22.53 -2.74
CA GLY A 116 7.01 -21.78 -2.68
C GLY A 116 7.16 -20.69 -3.75
N GLN A 117 6.06 -20.32 -4.42
CA GLN A 117 6.00 -19.26 -5.43
C GLN A 117 5.07 -18.14 -4.95
N PRO A 118 5.42 -17.41 -3.88
CA PRO A 118 4.52 -16.44 -3.27
C PRO A 118 4.12 -15.36 -4.27
N MET A 119 2.82 -15.08 -4.32
CA MET A 119 2.30 -14.02 -5.17
C MET A 119 2.84 -12.65 -4.74
N SER A 120 3.13 -11.79 -5.72
CA SER A 120 3.35 -10.36 -5.49
C SER A 120 2.04 -9.61 -5.80
N PRO A 121 1.24 -9.23 -4.79
CA PRO A 121 -0.06 -8.61 -5.04
C PRO A 121 0.08 -7.31 -5.83
N ALA A 122 -0.87 -7.05 -6.72
CA ALA A 122 -0.86 -5.88 -7.60
C ALA A 122 -0.70 -4.57 -6.82
N ALA A 123 0.09 -3.67 -7.41
CA ALA A 123 0.46 -2.38 -6.88
C ALA A 123 -0.72 -1.57 -6.30
N MET A 124 -0.53 -0.94 -5.14
CA MET A 124 -1.55 -0.13 -4.45
C MET A 124 -2.14 0.96 -5.37
N GLU A 125 -3.34 1.44 -5.05
CA GLU A 125 -4.03 2.51 -5.80
C GLU A 125 -3.09 3.63 -6.23
N ALA A 126 -3.22 4.07 -7.48
CA ALA A 126 -2.43 5.16 -8.04
C ALA A 126 -2.37 6.37 -7.10
N VAL A 127 -1.23 7.04 -7.09
CA VAL A 127 -0.98 8.26 -6.36
C VAL A 127 -2.04 9.30 -6.75
N GLY A 128 -2.94 9.60 -5.81
CA GLY A 128 -3.96 10.63 -6.03
C GLY A 128 -3.37 12.04 -6.00
N PRO A 129 -4.08 13.07 -6.53
CA PRO A 129 -3.55 14.43 -6.68
C PRO A 129 -3.07 15.07 -5.36
N LYS A 130 -3.73 14.77 -4.24
CA LYS A 130 -3.33 15.28 -2.92
C LYS A 130 -2.03 14.64 -2.43
N GLN A 131 -1.83 13.35 -2.69
CA GLN A 131 -0.62 12.64 -2.30
C GLN A 131 0.55 13.04 -3.20
N TYR A 132 0.30 13.18 -4.50
CA TYR A 132 1.28 13.65 -5.47
C TYR A 132 1.82 15.04 -5.10
N ARG A 133 0.94 16.00 -4.77
CA ARG A 133 1.36 17.32 -4.26
C ARG A 133 2.25 17.25 -3.01
N LYS A 134 1.96 16.32 -2.08
CA LYS A 134 2.81 16.10 -0.90
C LYS A 134 4.18 15.52 -1.25
N MET A 135 4.23 14.60 -2.23
CA MET A 135 5.49 14.05 -2.72
C MET A 135 6.35 15.16 -3.33
N GLN A 136 5.75 16.02 -4.17
CA GLN A 136 6.43 17.18 -4.75
C GLN A 136 6.91 18.18 -3.70
N GLU A 137 6.06 18.52 -2.72
CA GLU A 137 6.46 19.42 -1.64
C GLU A 137 7.63 18.86 -0.84
N LYS A 138 7.68 17.53 -0.62
CA LYS A 138 8.78 16.89 0.08
C LYS A 138 10.08 16.96 -0.71
N ILE A 139 10.03 16.65 -2.02
CA ILE A 139 11.15 16.79 -2.96
C ILE A 139 11.67 18.23 -2.95
N ARG A 140 10.77 19.22 -3.02
CA ARG A 140 11.15 20.63 -2.95
C ARG A 140 11.92 20.96 -1.67
N LYS A 141 11.39 20.52 -0.52
CA LYS A 141 12.02 20.77 0.78
C LYS A 141 13.38 20.11 0.91
N SER A 142 13.58 18.92 0.33
CA SER A 142 14.90 18.28 0.32
C SER A 142 15.89 18.97 -0.62
N VAL A 143 15.44 19.61 -1.70
CA VAL A 143 16.32 20.40 -2.58
C VAL A 143 16.69 21.75 -1.94
N GLY A 144 15.77 22.34 -1.18
CA GLY A 144 16.00 23.59 -0.45
C GLY A 144 15.59 24.84 -1.24
N PRO A 145 16.05 26.04 -0.82
CA PRO A 145 15.61 27.32 -1.38
C PRO A 145 16.04 27.54 -2.83
N GLU A 146 17.09 26.86 -3.29
CA GLU A 146 17.61 26.86 -4.66
C GLU A 146 16.65 26.16 -5.65
N CYS A 147 15.63 25.43 -5.17
CA CYS A 147 14.69 24.69 -6.00
C CYS A 147 13.88 25.65 -6.91
N PRO A 148 13.96 25.54 -8.25
CA PRO A 148 13.23 26.41 -9.16
C PRO A 148 11.72 26.31 -8.92
N HIS A 149 11.07 27.45 -8.68
CA HIS A 149 9.66 27.54 -8.26
C HIS A 149 8.67 26.99 -9.31
N ARG A 150 9.12 26.77 -10.56
CA ARG A 150 8.29 26.44 -11.74
C ARG A 150 8.38 24.99 -12.22
N LEU A 151 9.18 24.12 -11.60
CA LEU A 151 9.55 22.82 -12.22
C LEU A 151 9.20 21.57 -11.39
N LEU A 152 8.35 21.63 -10.36
CA LEU A 152 8.04 20.41 -9.58
C LEU A 152 7.31 19.32 -10.38
N ASP A 153 6.52 19.69 -11.39
CA ASP A 153 5.92 18.73 -12.33
C ASP A 153 6.95 18.17 -13.34
N ASP A 154 8.04 18.88 -13.59
CA ASP A 154 9.11 18.46 -14.52
C ASP A 154 10.14 17.54 -13.83
N TYR A 155 10.34 17.67 -12.52
CA TYR A 155 11.27 16.81 -11.78
C TYR A 155 10.76 15.36 -11.73
N VAL A 156 9.52 15.16 -11.29
CA VAL A 156 8.86 13.85 -11.30
C VAL A 156 7.40 14.03 -11.70
N SER A 157 7.04 13.58 -12.90
CA SER A 157 5.66 13.62 -13.36
C SER A 157 4.77 12.66 -12.57
N LEU A 158 3.45 12.84 -12.61
CA LEU A 158 2.49 11.93 -11.98
C LEU A 158 2.65 10.49 -12.48
N LYS A 159 3.00 10.30 -13.75
CA LYS A 159 3.24 8.98 -14.35
C LYS A 159 4.48 8.31 -13.75
N GLU A 160 5.56 9.06 -13.59
CA GLU A 160 6.80 8.58 -12.98
C GLU A 160 6.64 8.29 -11.49
N ALA A 161 5.95 9.18 -10.78
CA ALA A 161 5.61 8.97 -9.38
C ALA A 161 4.78 7.70 -9.19
N ASN A 162 3.78 7.46 -10.06
CA ASN A 162 3.00 6.24 -10.06
C ASN A 162 3.84 5.01 -10.37
N ARG A 163 4.76 5.07 -11.33
CA ARG A 163 5.64 3.94 -11.64
C ARG A 163 6.53 3.57 -10.45
N ILE A 164 7.19 4.55 -9.81
CA ILE A 164 8.03 4.30 -8.63
C ILE A 164 7.17 3.78 -7.47
N TYR A 165 6.05 4.44 -7.20
CA TYR A 165 5.19 4.11 -6.08
C TYR A 165 4.50 2.76 -6.25
N ALA A 166 3.82 2.55 -7.37
CA ALA A 166 2.97 1.41 -7.63
C ALA A 166 3.81 0.24 -8.15
N ASP A 167 4.45 0.39 -9.31
CA ASP A 167 5.06 -0.73 -10.03
C ASP A 167 6.36 -1.21 -9.37
N VAL A 168 7.18 -0.28 -8.88
CA VAL A 168 8.48 -0.59 -8.28
C VAL A 168 8.35 -0.92 -6.79
N CYS A 169 7.65 -0.07 -6.02
CA CYS A 169 7.57 -0.21 -4.55
C CYS A 169 6.28 -0.89 -4.05
N GLY A 170 5.33 -1.24 -4.92
CA GLY A 170 4.08 -1.91 -4.52
C GLY A 170 3.18 -1.08 -3.60
N GLY A 171 3.36 0.25 -3.57
CA GLY A 171 2.66 1.19 -2.69
C GLY A 171 3.12 1.17 -1.23
N LYS A 172 4.27 0.56 -0.96
CA LYS A 172 4.85 0.44 0.38
C LYS A 172 6.16 1.21 0.46
N SER A 173 6.58 1.52 1.68
CA SER A 173 7.95 2.00 1.92
C SER A 173 8.95 0.92 1.51
N ALA A 174 9.91 1.27 0.67
CA ALA A 174 11.03 0.40 0.31
C ALA A 174 11.91 0.04 1.52
N VAL A 175 11.83 0.84 2.60
CA VAL A 175 12.54 0.59 3.85
C VAL A 175 11.71 -0.29 4.76
N SER A 176 10.61 0.18 5.35
CA SER A 176 9.88 -0.60 6.38
C SER A 176 8.77 -1.50 5.87
N GLY A 177 8.39 -1.41 4.59
CA GLY A 177 7.19 -2.06 4.06
C GLY A 177 5.88 -1.44 4.58
N GLN A 178 5.93 -0.33 5.33
CA GLN A 178 4.74 0.38 5.80
C GLN A 178 3.97 1.05 4.66
N VAL A 179 2.66 1.17 4.82
CA VAL A 179 1.78 1.89 3.90
C VAL A 179 1.26 3.18 4.54
N GLY A 180 1.02 4.20 3.70
CA GLY A 180 0.44 5.47 4.13
C GLY A 180 1.48 6.54 4.53
N GLY A 181 1.21 7.79 4.18
CA GLY A 181 2.17 8.88 4.37
C GLY A 181 3.43 8.74 3.51
N MET A 182 3.28 8.13 2.34
CA MET A 182 4.37 7.84 1.41
C MET A 182 4.83 9.11 0.69
N VAL A 183 6.14 9.32 0.67
CA VAL A 183 6.84 10.38 -0.05
C VAL A 183 7.91 9.78 -0.95
N LEU A 184 8.34 10.56 -1.93
CA LEU A 184 9.45 10.22 -2.80
C LEU A 184 10.73 10.87 -2.26
N MET A 185 11.82 10.11 -2.27
CA MET A 185 13.13 10.57 -1.79
C MET A 185 14.25 9.95 -2.62
N TRP A 186 15.33 10.70 -2.81
CA TRP A 186 16.56 10.18 -3.40
C TRP A 186 17.18 9.11 -2.52
N TRP A 187 17.66 8.03 -3.13
CA TRP A 187 18.39 7.00 -2.40
C TRP A 187 19.82 7.44 -2.08
N LYS A 188 20.52 7.96 -3.09
CA LYS A 188 21.88 8.48 -3.01
C LYS A 188 21.93 9.92 -3.53
N TRP A 189 22.77 10.76 -2.92
CA TRP A 189 23.13 12.09 -3.39
C TRP A 189 24.55 12.44 -2.97
N ASP A 190 25.18 13.37 -3.68
CA ASP A 190 26.51 13.86 -3.31
C ASP A 190 26.44 14.69 -2.02
N GLU A 191 27.34 14.42 -1.08
CA GLU A 191 27.29 15.03 0.25
C GLU A 191 27.33 16.56 0.16
N GLY A 192 26.27 17.23 0.64
CA GLY A 192 26.18 18.68 0.70
C GLY A 192 25.43 19.34 -0.48
N THR A 193 25.05 18.60 -1.52
CA THR A 193 24.24 19.14 -2.63
C THR A 193 23.10 18.20 -2.95
N ALA A 194 21.87 18.63 -2.68
CA ALA A 194 20.71 17.94 -3.26
C ALA A 194 20.82 18.06 -4.79
N PRO A 195 20.61 16.99 -5.57
CA PRO A 195 20.76 17.06 -7.01
C PRO A 195 19.82 18.13 -7.57
N LEU A 196 20.39 19.20 -8.14
CA LEU A 196 19.64 20.17 -8.95
C LEU A 196 19.08 19.50 -10.20
N ASP A 197 19.75 18.42 -10.64
CA ASP A 197 19.35 17.63 -11.78
C ASP A 197 18.07 16.82 -11.50
N ARG A 198 17.33 16.61 -12.59
CA ARG A 198 16.10 15.82 -12.58
C ARG A 198 16.36 14.45 -11.94
N PRO A 199 15.54 14.02 -10.96
CA PRO A 199 15.71 12.72 -10.33
C PRO A 199 15.61 11.59 -11.35
N VAL A 200 16.67 10.78 -11.43
CA VAL A 200 16.68 9.58 -12.26
C VAL A 200 15.81 8.52 -11.58
N LEU A 201 14.91 7.88 -12.32
CA LEU A 201 14.01 6.83 -11.81
C LEU A 201 14.74 5.73 -11.03
N GLY A 202 15.99 5.40 -11.42
CA GLY A 202 16.85 4.43 -10.75
C GLY A 202 17.54 4.92 -9.48
N ASN A 203 17.24 6.13 -8.99
CA ASN A 203 17.77 6.69 -7.75
C ASN A 203 16.66 7.25 -6.84
N MET A 204 15.39 6.95 -7.12
CA MET A 204 14.25 7.42 -6.34
C MET A 204 13.52 6.26 -5.68
N LEU A 205 13.13 6.43 -4.43
CA LEU A 205 12.43 5.43 -3.64
C LEU A 205 11.22 6.01 -2.95
N VAL A 206 10.30 5.12 -2.59
CA VAL A 206 9.16 5.44 -1.74
C VAL A 206 9.52 5.15 -0.29
N MET A 207 9.31 6.13 0.59
CA MET A 207 9.50 5.99 2.04
C MET A 207 8.33 6.63 2.78
N THR A 208 8.12 6.30 4.05
CA THR A 208 7.26 7.12 4.91
C THR A 208 7.88 8.51 5.12
N GLY A 209 7.06 9.52 5.43
CA GLY A 209 7.58 10.85 5.75
C GLY A 209 8.65 10.85 6.85
N LYS A 210 8.47 10.04 7.91
CA LYS A 210 9.43 9.90 9.01
C LYS A 210 10.75 9.26 8.56
N GLU A 211 10.68 8.23 7.73
CA GLU A 211 11.87 7.59 7.17
C GLU A 211 12.63 8.55 6.26
N ALA A 212 11.91 9.31 5.43
CA ALA A 212 12.51 10.30 4.55
C ALA A 212 13.21 11.43 5.34
N ASP A 213 12.62 11.89 6.45
CA ASP A 213 13.26 12.87 7.33
C ASP A 213 14.54 12.33 7.98
N ARG A 214 14.54 11.06 8.38
CA ARG A 214 15.72 10.40 8.95
C ARG A 214 16.80 10.18 7.88
N HIS A 215 16.39 9.70 6.71
CA HIS A 215 17.28 9.47 5.56
C HIS A 215 17.99 10.76 5.15
N LEU A 216 17.26 11.88 5.07
CA LEU A 216 17.84 13.18 4.71
C LEU A 216 18.92 13.65 5.71
N LYS A 217 18.82 13.27 6.98
CA LYS A 217 19.77 13.68 8.04
C LYS A 217 20.97 12.74 8.17
N GLU A 218 20.71 11.44 8.12
CA GLU A 218 21.67 10.39 8.52
C GLU A 218 22.15 9.55 7.32
N GLY A 219 21.48 9.63 6.17
CA GLY A 219 21.71 8.81 4.97
C GLY A 219 22.32 9.58 3.80
N GLY A 220 22.17 9.03 2.59
CA GLY A 220 22.46 9.70 1.31
C GLY A 220 23.72 9.24 0.59
N SER A 221 24.63 8.56 1.27
CA SER A 221 25.80 7.91 0.66
C SER A 221 25.82 6.42 0.99
N ASP A 222 26.63 5.63 0.29
CA ASP A 222 26.70 4.18 0.51
C ASP A 222 27.09 3.82 1.94
N ALA A 223 28.10 4.49 2.48
CA ALA A 223 28.53 4.29 3.86
C ALA A 223 27.44 4.67 4.87
N LYS A 224 26.78 5.82 4.67
CA LYS A 224 25.72 6.31 5.55
C LYS A 224 24.47 5.43 5.49
N ASN A 225 24.07 5.01 4.29
CA ASN A 225 22.93 4.13 4.09
C ASN A 225 23.17 2.76 4.72
N ALA A 226 24.38 2.19 4.55
CA ALA A 226 24.76 0.93 5.17
C ALA A 226 24.74 1.01 6.70
N ALA A 227 25.25 2.11 7.28
CA ALA A 227 25.17 2.35 8.73
C ALA A 227 23.73 2.52 9.23
N LEU A 228 22.86 3.15 8.44
CA LEU A 228 21.49 3.49 8.82
C LEU A 228 20.52 2.30 8.71
N TYR A 229 20.66 1.48 7.67
CA TYR A 229 19.69 0.44 7.31
C TYR A 229 20.25 -0.98 7.33
N GLY A 230 21.57 -1.13 7.39
CA GLY A 230 22.26 -2.41 7.26
C GLY A 230 22.49 -2.84 5.81
N GLU A 231 23.57 -3.58 5.56
CA GLU A 231 24.00 -3.98 4.21
C GLU A 231 22.97 -4.83 3.46
N GLU A 232 22.31 -5.78 4.14
CA GLU A 232 21.32 -6.66 3.51
C GLU A 232 20.19 -5.86 2.87
N LYS A 233 19.74 -4.82 3.58
CA LYS A 233 18.65 -3.96 3.16
C LYS A 233 19.06 -3.02 2.04
N CYS A 234 20.27 -2.46 2.10
CA CYS A 234 20.83 -1.68 1.02
C CYS A 234 20.91 -2.51 -0.27
N LYS A 235 21.39 -3.76 -0.22
CA LYS A 235 21.43 -4.68 -1.37
C LYS A 235 20.04 -4.95 -1.94
N ALA A 236 19.03 -5.17 -1.08
CA ALA A 236 17.65 -5.36 -1.52
C ALA A 236 17.09 -4.12 -2.24
N ILE A 237 17.37 -2.93 -1.72
CA ILE A 237 16.94 -1.65 -2.29
C ILE A 237 17.65 -1.39 -3.63
N GLU A 238 18.95 -1.66 -3.74
CA GLU A 238 19.70 -1.50 -4.98
C GLU A 238 19.18 -2.42 -6.09
N LYS A 239 18.85 -3.67 -5.76
CA LYS A 239 18.22 -4.59 -6.70
C LYS A 239 16.87 -4.05 -7.21
N LEU A 240 16.08 -3.44 -6.32
CA LEU A 240 14.79 -2.83 -6.67
C LEU A 240 14.97 -1.60 -7.57
N LEU A 241 15.98 -0.76 -7.31
CA LEU A 241 16.34 0.38 -8.17
C LEU A 241 16.85 -0.05 -9.55
N GLN A 242 17.64 -1.12 -9.63
CA GLN A 242 18.09 -1.70 -10.89
C GLN A 242 16.90 -2.21 -11.73
N ALA A 243 15.92 -2.88 -11.11
CA ALA A 243 14.69 -3.30 -11.78
C ALA A 243 13.85 -2.10 -12.28
N ALA A 244 13.84 -0.99 -11.54
CA ALA A 244 13.19 0.24 -11.96
C ALA A 244 13.86 0.88 -13.18
N SER A 245 15.20 0.82 -13.27
CA SER A 245 15.97 1.39 -14.38
C SER A 245 15.85 0.59 -15.69
N SER A 246 15.94 -0.75 -15.60
CA SER A 246 15.96 -1.68 -16.75
C SER A 246 14.62 -1.83 -17.47
N SER A 247 13.51 -1.53 -16.81
CA SER A 247 12.16 -1.54 -17.40
C SER A 247 11.84 -0.29 -18.24
N THR A 248 12.82 0.59 -18.47
CA THR A 248 12.63 1.85 -19.21
C THR A 248 12.96 1.65 -20.69
N PRO A 249 12.00 1.74 -21.62
CA PRO A 249 12.36 1.89 -23.03
C PRO A 249 13.12 3.22 -23.15
N SER A 250 14.28 3.19 -23.81
CA SER A 250 15.13 4.35 -24.05
C SER A 250 14.32 5.48 -24.68
N LEU A 251 13.89 6.44 -23.86
CA LEU A 251 13.41 7.72 -24.35
C LEU A 251 14.65 8.53 -24.73
N SER A 252 15.17 8.23 -25.91
CA SER A 252 16.08 9.12 -26.63
C SER A 252 15.38 10.46 -26.77
N VAL A 253 15.77 11.42 -25.94
CA VAL A 253 15.41 12.83 -26.11
C VAL A 253 15.99 13.25 -27.48
N LYS A 254 15.16 13.25 -28.52
CA LYS A 254 15.48 14.02 -29.73
C LYS A 254 15.43 15.49 -29.31
N ARG A 255 16.61 16.07 -29.10
CA ARG A 255 16.78 17.53 -29.13
C ARG A 255 16.29 17.98 -30.51
N VAL A 256 15.28 18.82 -30.52
CA VAL A 256 14.93 19.68 -31.66
C VAL A 256 15.40 21.07 -31.28
#